data_AF-A0A2A2QM63-F1
#
_entry.id   AF-A0A2A2QM63-F1
#
_cell.length_a   1.000
_cell.length_b   1.000
_cell.length_c   1.000
_cell.angle_alpha   90.00
_cell.angle_beta   90.00
_cell.angle_gamma   90.00
#
_symmetry.space_group_name_H-M   'P 1'
#
loop_
_entity.id
_entity.type
_entity.pdbx_description
1 polymer ?
#
loop_
_entity_poly.entity_id
_entity_poly.type
_entity_poly.pdbx_seq_one_letter_code
_entity_poly.pdbx_strand_id
1 'polypeptide(L)'
;MPCLWSMYWVMVTAMKSPCHRWLSKLMAAGLVLGASACLSFSKKASPAMEEMSRVSGVPIEKLQRGHGIYLTQCGQCHELVKPESLKVSDWRLVMPGMCWNAGLTRADEAMLLEYVLAAKSVDESKKKALPSGRAL
;
A
#
# COMPACT_ATOMS: atom_id res chain seq x y z
N MET A 1 71.54 -15.34 31.31
CA MET A 1 71.14 -14.12 30.56
C MET A 1 69.63 -14.13 30.33
N PRO A 2 68.81 -13.72 31.32
CA PRO A 2 67.35 -13.71 31.22
C PRO A 2 66.82 -12.28 31.34
N CYS A 3 66.75 -11.54 30.24
CA CYS A 3 66.09 -10.24 30.20
C CYS A 3 65.37 -10.15 28.86
N LEU A 4 64.05 -10.41 28.82
CA LEU A 4 63.11 -9.89 27.81
C LEU A 4 61.68 -10.43 27.99
N TRP A 5 61.43 -11.44 28.83
CA TRP A 5 60.07 -12.01 29.00
C TRP A 5 59.25 -11.48 30.18
N SER A 6 59.84 -10.70 31.09
CA SER A 6 59.12 -10.22 32.30
C SER A 6 58.31 -8.93 32.09
N MET A 7 58.53 -8.19 31.00
CA MET A 7 57.87 -6.89 30.78
C MET A 7 56.53 -6.99 30.04
N TYR A 8 56.19 -8.12 29.41
CA TYR A 8 54.95 -8.23 28.63
C TYR A 8 53.69 -8.44 29.49
N TRP A 9 53.83 -8.94 30.72
CA TRP A 9 52.67 -9.29 31.56
C TRP A 9 52.12 -8.16 32.43
N VAL A 10 52.86 -7.05 32.61
CA VAL A 10 52.41 -5.92 33.44
C VAL A 10 51.46 -4.96 32.70
N MET A 11 51.40 -5.03 31.36
CA MET A 11 50.55 -4.12 30.56
C MET A 11 49.16 -4.68 30.20
N VAL A 12 48.82 -5.93 30.53
CA VAL A 12 47.53 -6.55 30.10
C VAL A 12 46.42 -6.47 31.17
N THR A 13 46.70 -6.01 32.39
CA THR A 13 45.68 -5.97 33.47
C THR A 13 45.21 -4.58 33.88
N ALA A 14 45.68 -3.50 33.25
CA ALA A 14 45.35 -2.11 33.62
C ALA A 14 44.33 -1.42 32.69
N MET A 15 43.38 -2.16 32.09
CA MET A 15 42.29 -1.59 31.26
C MET A 15 40.89 -2.12 31.63
N LYS A 16 40.68 -2.55 32.89
CA LYS A 16 39.33 -2.83 33.41
C LYS A 16 38.81 -1.65 34.23
N SER A 17 38.54 -0.55 33.52
CA SER A 17 37.84 0.62 34.06
C SER A 17 36.43 0.23 34.55
N PRO A 18 35.94 0.75 35.69
CA PRO A 18 34.58 0.46 36.20
C PRO A 18 33.44 0.90 35.25
N CYS A 19 33.76 1.75 34.27
CA CYS A 19 32.80 2.31 33.31
C CYS A 19 32.15 1.27 32.39
N HIS A 20 32.82 0.14 32.10
CA HIS A 20 32.27 -0.86 31.16
C HIS A 20 31.18 -1.74 31.79
N ARG A 21 31.12 -1.90 33.11
CA ARG A 21 30.07 -2.73 33.75
C ARG A 21 28.70 -2.07 33.82
N TRP A 22 28.66 -0.74 33.80
CA TRP A 22 27.40 0.01 33.70
C TRP A 22 26.90 0.13 32.25
N LEU A 23 27.79 0.12 31.26
CA LEU A 23 27.40 0.13 29.85
C LEU A 23 26.83 -1.22 29.38
N SER A 24 27.31 -2.34 29.90
CA SER A 24 26.79 -3.68 29.56
C SER A 24 25.37 -3.95 30.10
N LYS A 25 24.96 -3.29 31.19
CA LYS A 25 23.59 -3.44 31.72
C LYS A 25 22.55 -2.62 30.96
N LEU A 26 22.96 -1.54 30.28
CA LEU A 26 22.05 -0.76 29.43
C LEU A 26 21.79 -1.43 28.07
N MET A 27 22.73 -2.25 27.57
CA MET A 27 22.55 -2.99 26.32
C MET A 27 21.68 -4.26 26.46
N ALA A 28 21.55 -4.84 27.66
CA ALA A 28 20.69 -6.01 27.89
C ALA A 28 19.21 -5.66 28.12
N ALA A 29 18.90 -4.42 28.53
CA ALA A 29 17.53 -3.94 28.74
C ALA A 29 16.89 -3.32 27.48
N GLY A 30 17.68 -3.00 26.45
CA GLY A 30 17.18 -2.42 25.19
C GLY A 30 16.59 -3.43 24.19
N LEU A 31 16.79 -4.73 24.40
CA LEU A 31 16.48 -5.78 23.42
C LEU A 31 15.11 -6.46 23.59
N VAL A 32 14.19 -5.91 24.40
CA VAL A 32 12.85 -6.51 24.65
C VAL A 32 11.69 -5.57 24.29
N LEU A 33 11.95 -4.33 23.83
CA LEU A 33 10.90 -3.32 23.57
C LEU A 33 10.72 -2.96 22.08
N GLY A 34 11.01 -3.89 21.16
CA GLY A 34 10.98 -3.64 19.72
C GLY A 34 9.93 -4.40 18.90
N ALA A 35 8.91 -5.00 19.53
CA ALA A 35 8.00 -5.95 18.86
C ALA A 35 6.50 -5.57 18.92
N SER A 36 6.14 -4.28 18.95
CA SER A 36 4.71 -3.91 19.03
C SER A 36 4.35 -2.65 18.25
N ALA A 37 4.65 -2.62 16.95
CA ALA A 37 4.11 -1.60 16.06
C ALA A 37 3.87 -2.11 14.64
N CYS A 38 3.18 -3.25 14.49
CA CYS A 38 2.28 -3.43 13.35
C CYS A 38 0.92 -2.81 13.73
N LEU A 39 0.90 -1.50 14.01
CA LEU A 39 -0.35 -0.76 14.07
C LEU A 39 -0.84 -0.65 12.63
N SER A 40 -1.67 -1.60 12.21
CA SER A 40 -2.42 -1.54 10.96
C SER A 40 -3.24 -0.24 10.97
N PHE A 41 -2.69 0.80 10.36
CA PHE A 41 -3.39 2.06 10.16
C PHE A 41 -4.57 1.79 9.23
N SER A 42 -5.73 1.49 9.82
CA SER A 42 -6.96 1.25 9.09
C SER A 42 -7.43 2.59 8.52
N LYS A 43 -7.05 2.88 7.28
CA LYS A 43 -7.56 4.05 6.56
C LYS A 43 -9.06 3.86 6.39
N LYS A 44 -9.85 4.65 7.12
CA LYS A 44 -11.30 4.73 6.91
C LYS A 44 -11.58 4.97 5.43
N ALA A 45 -12.53 4.22 4.88
CA ALA A 45 -12.97 4.37 3.50
C ALA A 45 -13.48 5.80 3.24
N SER A 46 -13.24 6.32 2.03
CA SER A 46 -13.84 7.59 1.64
C SER A 46 -15.34 7.43 1.41
N PRO A 47 -16.16 8.48 1.58
CA PRO A 47 -17.60 8.41 1.26
C PRO A 47 -17.89 7.96 -0.17
N ALA A 48 -17.01 8.33 -1.12
CA ALA A 48 -17.12 7.86 -2.51
C ALA A 48 -16.93 6.33 -2.63
N MET A 49 -16.02 5.75 -1.84
CA MET A 49 -15.78 4.30 -1.82
C MET A 49 -16.93 3.54 -1.15
N GLU A 50 -17.48 4.10 -0.06
CA GLU A 50 -18.68 3.55 0.60
C GLU A 50 -19.87 3.54 -0.37
N GLU A 51 -20.08 4.62 -1.13
CA GLU A 51 -21.14 4.69 -2.13
C GLU A 51 -20.93 3.71 -3.29
N MET A 52 -19.70 3.61 -3.82
CA MET A 52 -19.38 2.61 -4.85
C MET A 52 -19.66 1.18 -4.35
N SER A 53 -19.27 0.86 -3.12
CA SER A 53 -19.55 -0.45 -2.49
C SER A 53 -21.06 -0.68 -2.36
N ARG A 54 -21.80 0.32 -1.85
CA ARG A 54 -23.26 0.23 -1.68
C ARG A 54 -24.01 0.02 -2.99
N VAL A 55 -23.61 0.71 -4.06
CA VAL A 55 -24.29 0.65 -5.37
C VAL A 55 -23.92 -0.62 -6.14
N SER A 56 -22.65 -1.02 -6.12
CA SER A 56 -22.14 -2.14 -6.92
C SER A 56 -22.15 -3.49 -6.20
N GLY A 57 -22.24 -3.50 -4.86
CA GLY A 57 -22.07 -4.69 -4.02
C GLY A 57 -20.62 -5.17 -3.88
N VAL A 58 -19.64 -4.45 -4.44
CA VAL A 58 -18.22 -4.83 -4.37
C VAL A 58 -17.63 -4.45 -3.00
N PRO A 59 -16.89 -5.36 -2.32
CA PRO A 59 -16.22 -5.05 -1.07
C PRO A 59 -15.27 -3.85 -1.18
N ILE A 60 -15.24 -3.02 -0.14
CA ILE A 60 -14.44 -1.79 -0.10
C ILE A 60 -12.95 -2.07 -0.31
N GLU A 61 -12.45 -3.18 0.23
CA GLU A 61 -11.04 -3.56 0.14
C GLU A 61 -10.63 -3.81 -1.31
N LYS A 62 -11.51 -4.45 -2.10
CA LYS A 62 -11.28 -4.69 -3.51
C LYS A 62 -11.33 -3.39 -4.32
N LEU A 63 -12.30 -2.52 -4.01
CA LEU A 63 -12.41 -1.19 -4.62
C LEU A 63 -11.17 -0.33 -4.33
N GLN A 64 -10.65 -0.37 -3.10
CA GLN A 64 -9.43 0.33 -2.71
C GLN A 64 -8.23 -0.18 -3.51
N ARG A 65 -8.09 -1.49 -3.65
CA ARG A 65 -7.00 -2.10 -4.44
C ARG A 65 -7.12 -1.73 -5.92
N GLY A 66 -8.29 -1.90 -6.52
CA GLY A 66 -8.58 -1.53 -7.91
C GLY A 66 -8.35 -0.04 -8.19
N HIS A 67 -8.77 0.84 -7.28
CA HIS A 67 -8.53 2.28 -7.38
C HIS A 67 -7.03 2.63 -7.35
N GLY A 68 -6.26 1.97 -6.47
CA GLY A 68 -4.81 2.14 -6.42
C GLY A 68 -4.13 1.75 -7.73
N ILE A 69 -4.56 0.63 -8.33
CA ILE A 69 -4.07 0.18 -9.64
C ILE A 69 -4.47 1.20 -10.71
N TYR A 70 -5.73 1.64 -10.73
CA TYR A 70 -6.23 2.62 -11.71
C TYR A 70 -5.38 3.89 -11.71
N LEU A 71 -5.14 4.49 -10.54
CA LEU A 71 -4.38 5.75 -10.44
C LEU A 71 -2.88 5.60 -10.75
N THR A 72 -2.29 4.44 -10.45
CA THR A 72 -0.83 4.27 -10.54
C THR A 72 -0.36 3.58 -11.81
N GLN A 73 -1.19 2.73 -12.43
CA GLN A 73 -0.82 1.88 -13.56
C GLN A 73 -1.45 2.37 -14.86
N CYS A 74 -2.75 2.71 -14.86
CA CYS A 74 -3.46 3.04 -16.11
C CYS A 74 -3.02 4.37 -16.74
N GLY A 75 -2.43 5.29 -15.96
CA GLY A 75 -1.91 6.57 -16.43
C GLY A 75 -0.45 6.56 -16.90
N GLN A 76 0.23 5.40 -16.88
CA GLN A 76 1.67 5.33 -17.20
C GLN A 76 1.96 5.42 -18.70
N CYS A 77 1.04 4.95 -19.55
CA CYS A 77 1.27 4.85 -21.00
C CYS A 77 0.40 5.79 -21.83
N HIS A 78 -0.74 6.22 -21.31
CA HIS A 78 -1.66 7.17 -21.95
C HIS A 78 -2.51 7.87 -20.89
N GLU A 79 -3.34 8.82 -21.31
CA GLU A 79 -4.27 9.51 -20.42
C GLU A 79 -5.22 8.53 -19.71
N LEU A 80 -5.54 8.83 -18.45
CA LEU A 80 -6.50 8.06 -17.66
C LEU A 80 -7.91 8.16 -18.26
N VAL A 81 -8.36 7.04 -18.82
CA VAL A 81 -9.72 6.90 -19.37
C VAL A 81 -10.73 6.86 -18.23
N LYS A 82 -11.62 7.86 -18.19
CA LYS A 82 -12.67 7.97 -17.16
C LYS A 82 -13.61 6.75 -17.21
N PRO A 83 -13.94 6.10 -16.07
CA PRO A 83 -14.80 4.93 -16.04
C PRO A 83 -16.15 5.09 -16.76
N GLU A 84 -16.75 6.28 -16.66
CA GLU A 84 -18.04 6.63 -17.27
C GLU A 84 -17.98 6.85 -18.79
N SER A 85 -16.79 7.02 -19.36
CA SER A 85 -16.61 7.34 -20.79
C SER A 85 -16.83 6.15 -21.73
N LEU A 86 -16.67 4.91 -21.24
CA LEU A 86 -16.85 3.70 -22.03
C LEU A 86 -18.07 2.88 -21.57
N LYS A 87 -18.54 2.01 -22.46
CA LYS A 87 -19.56 1.01 -22.11
C LYS A 87 -18.92 -0.13 -21.30
N VAL A 88 -19.76 -0.85 -20.54
CA VAL A 88 -19.32 -2.03 -19.79
C VAL A 88 -18.71 -3.10 -20.71
N SER A 89 -19.27 -3.29 -21.91
CA SER A 89 -18.75 -4.22 -22.91
C SER A 89 -17.32 -3.85 -23.33
N ASP A 90 -17.08 -2.56 -23.53
CA ASP A 90 -15.83 -2.06 -24.09
C ASP A 90 -14.72 -2.17 -23.05
N TRP A 91 -15.03 -1.87 -21.77
CA TRP A 91 -14.15 -2.14 -20.65
C TRP A 91 -13.75 -3.62 -20.58
N ARG A 92 -14.71 -4.54 -20.68
CA ARG A 92 -14.44 -5.99 -20.63
C ARG A 92 -13.63 -6.48 -21.83
N LEU A 93 -13.76 -5.84 -22.98
CA LEU A 93 -13.04 -6.21 -24.20
C LEU A 93 -11.60 -5.71 -24.20
N VAL A 94 -11.38 -4.45 -23.82
CA VAL A 94 -10.09 -3.75 -23.98
C VAL A 94 -9.17 -3.94 -22.77
N MET A 95 -9.73 -3.89 -21.55
CA MET A 95 -8.95 -3.92 -20.32
C MET A 95 -8.00 -5.12 -20.21
N PRO A 96 -8.38 -6.37 -20.58
CA PRO A 96 -7.46 -7.50 -20.48
C PRO A 96 -6.17 -7.30 -21.29
N GLY A 97 -6.27 -6.74 -22.50
CA GLY A 97 -5.11 -6.44 -23.33
C GLY A 97 -4.22 -5.34 -22.73
N MET A 98 -4.84 -4.30 -22.15
CA MET A 98 -4.09 -3.23 -21.48
C MET A 98 -3.40 -3.72 -20.21
N CYS A 99 -4.08 -4.53 -19.39
CA CYS A 99 -3.51 -5.14 -18.20
C CYS A 99 -2.34 -6.06 -18.54
N TRP A 100 -2.45 -6.85 -19.61
CA TRP A 100 -1.35 -7.68 -20.08
C TRP A 100 -0.14 -6.85 -20.52
N ASN A 101 -0.36 -5.80 -21.32
CA ASN A 101 0.71 -4.89 -21.76
C ASN A 101 1.37 -4.16 -20.57
N ALA A 102 0.62 -3.83 -19.53
CA ALA A 102 1.10 -3.19 -18.32
C ALA A 102 1.72 -4.18 -17.30
N GLY A 103 1.76 -5.48 -17.61
CA GLY A 103 2.33 -6.50 -16.71
C GLY A 103 1.50 -6.76 -15.44
N LEU A 104 0.20 -6.44 -15.45
CA LEU A 104 -0.68 -6.67 -14.31
C LEU A 104 -1.07 -8.15 -14.20
N THR A 105 -1.20 -8.62 -12.95
CA THR A 105 -1.68 -9.97 -12.69
C THR A 105 -3.18 -10.10 -12.98
N ARG A 106 -3.68 -11.33 -13.16
CA ARG A 106 -5.13 -11.58 -13.31
C ARG A 106 -5.95 -11.14 -12.10
N ALA A 107 -5.35 -11.21 -10.90
CA ALA A 107 -6.01 -10.73 -9.68
C ALA A 107 -6.13 -9.20 -9.68
N ASP A 108 -5.06 -8.49 -10.08
CA ASP A 108 -5.08 -7.03 -10.22
C ASP A 108 -6.05 -6.59 -11.32
N GLU A 109 -6.07 -7.29 -12.47
CA GLU A 109 -7.03 -7.07 -13.56
C GLU A 109 -8.48 -7.18 -13.05
N ALA A 110 -8.81 -8.23 -12.29
CA ALA A 110 -10.15 -8.43 -11.76
C ALA A 110 -10.56 -7.30 -10.80
N MET A 111 -9.67 -6.89 -9.89
CA MET A 111 -9.95 -5.81 -8.93
C MET A 111 -10.05 -4.44 -9.62
N LEU A 112 -9.22 -4.20 -10.63
CA LEU A 112 -9.31 -3.00 -11.47
C LEU A 112 -10.65 -2.94 -12.21
N LEU A 113 -11.06 -4.07 -12.81
CA LEU A 113 -12.33 -4.16 -13.53
C LEU A 113 -13.52 -3.91 -12.59
N GLU A 114 -13.52 -4.53 -11.40
CA GLU A 114 -14.54 -4.29 -10.39
C GLU A 114 -14.62 -2.80 -10.00
N TYR A 115 -13.47 -2.14 -9.81
CA TYR A 115 -13.41 -0.71 -9.49
C TYR A 115 -14.02 0.16 -10.60
N VAL A 116 -13.60 0.01 -11.87
CA VAL A 116 -14.11 0.89 -12.95
C VAL A 116 -15.61 0.69 -13.18
N LEU A 117 -16.11 -0.54 -13.04
CA LEU A 117 -17.53 -0.82 -13.21
C LEU A 117 -18.35 -0.27 -12.04
N ALA A 118 -17.83 -0.34 -10.82
CA ALA A 118 -18.45 0.27 -9.66
C ALA A 118 -18.51 1.81 -9.79
N ALA A 119 -17.41 2.45 -10.21
CA ALA A 119 -17.36 3.89 -10.45
C ALA A 119 -18.40 4.32 -11.51
N LYS A 120 -18.51 3.56 -12.61
CA LYS A 120 -19.52 3.79 -13.64
C LYS A 120 -20.95 3.63 -13.12
N SER A 121 -21.23 2.62 -12.31
CA SER A 121 -22.58 2.39 -11.75
C SER A 121 -23.07 3.54 -10.87
N VAL A 122 -22.16 4.19 -10.13
CA VAL A 122 -22.48 5.38 -9.33
C VAL A 122 -22.80 6.57 -10.24
N ASP A 123 -22.04 6.78 -11.31
CA ASP A 123 -22.33 7.82 -12.30
C ASP A 123 -23.69 7.61 -12.98
N GLU A 124 -23.99 6.38 -13.39
CA GLU A 124 -25.30 6.01 -13.96
C GLU A 124 -26.45 6.23 -12.97
N SER A 125 -26.25 5.89 -11.70
CA SER A 125 -27.21 6.13 -10.62
C SER A 125 -27.46 7.64 -10.41
N LYS A 126 -26.41 8.47 -10.46
CA LYS A 126 -26.51 9.93 -10.38
C LYS A 126 -27.28 10.52 -11.57
N LYS A 127 -26.98 10.05 -12.80
CA LYS A 127 -27.69 10.49 -14.01
C LYS A 127 -29.17 10.17 -13.96
N LYS A 128 -29.54 8.98 -13.46
CA LYS A 128 -30.94 8.59 -13.27
C LYS A 128 -31.66 9.44 -12.21
N ALA A 129 -30.94 9.86 -11.17
CA ALA A 129 -31.48 10.71 -10.10
C ALA A 129 -31.64 12.19 -10.52
N LEU A 130 -30.98 12.63 -11.60
CA LEU A 130 -31.08 14.01 -12.08
C LEU A 130 -32.36 14.18 -12.92
N PRO A 131 -33.30 15.07 -12.54
CA PRO A 131 -34.50 15.29 -13.33
C PRO A 131 -34.12 15.86 -14.70
N SER A 132 -34.63 15.23 -15.77
CA SER A 132 -34.43 15.67 -17.15
C SER A 132 -35.10 17.03 -17.37
N GLY A 133 -34.38 18.12 -17.12
CA GLY A 133 -34.97 19.46 -17.26
C GLY A 133 -34.10 20.65 -16.90
N ARG A 134 -32.80 20.48 -16.61
CA ARG A 134 -31.89 21.62 -16.41
C ARG A 134 -31.03 21.84 -17.65
N ALA A 135 -31.66 22.40 -18.68
CA ALA A 135 -30.94 23.19 -19.68
C ALA A 135 -30.59 24.53 -19.00
N LEU A 136 -29.30 24.85 -18.97
CA LEU A 136 -28.85 26.23 -18.80
C LEU A 136 -28.83 26.89 -20.18
#